data_AF-A0A7J4JAC5-F1
#
_entry.id   AF-A0A7J4JAC5-F1
#
_cell.length_a   1.000
_cell.length_b   1.000
_cell.length_c   1.000
_cell.angle_alpha   90.00
_cell.angle_beta   90.00
_cell.angle_gamma   90.00
#
_symmetry.space_group_name_H-M   'P 1'
#
loop_
_entity.id
_entity.type
_entity.pdbx_description
1 polymer ?
#
loop_
_entity_poly.entity_id
_entity_poly.type
_entity_poly.pdbx_seq_one_letter_code
_entity_poly.pdbx_strand_id
1 'polypeptide(L)'
;MAYHLRTPSIGYNQTCSDPSMVATMCTLLELQPGNKVLEIGTGCGYHAAVTAEVVGPEGTVYSVERIPQLAEFARGNLRRHFGEDHGKERVVVIHGDGSCGLPDKTLFDRIYFTAGVDPQRFDAQVFCKQLRSEGILLFPEAEGSLIIMYKNSVDAMEEYGRRGRVRFVPLMEGRAEL
;
A
#
# COMPACT_ATOMS: atom_id res chain seq x y z
N MET A 1 -6.37 13.63 19.37
CA MET A 1 -7.45 12.62 19.47
C MET A 1 -7.52 11.85 18.16
N ALA A 2 -7.03 10.60 18.13
CA ALA A 2 -6.81 9.84 16.88
C ALA A 2 -7.96 8.91 16.48
N TYR A 3 -9.01 8.79 17.30
CA TYR A 3 -10.13 7.87 17.06
C TYR A 3 -11.43 8.66 16.85
N HIS A 4 -11.78 8.89 15.60
CA HIS A 4 -13.04 9.49 15.15
C HIS A 4 -13.70 8.56 14.13
N LEU A 5 -15.03 8.58 14.06
CA LEU A 5 -15.84 7.79 13.11
C LEU A 5 -15.65 8.20 11.64
N ARG A 6 -14.84 9.22 11.36
CA ARG A 6 -14.51 9.70 10.01
C ARG A 6 -13.00 9.65 9.81
N THR A 7 -12.58 9.25 8.61
CA THR A 7 -11.17 9.27 8.21
C THR A 7 -10.64 10.71 8.29
N PRO A 8 -9.59 10.98 9.08
CA PRO A 8 -9.10 12.35 9.22
C PRO A 8 -8.42 12.77 7.92
N SER A 9 -8.64 14.04 7.53
CA SER A 9 -7.89 14.63 6.42
C SER A 9 -6.42 14.77 6.79
N ILE A 10 -5.54 14.49 5.83
CA ILE A 10 -4.09 14.65 5.95
C ILE A 10 -3.56 15.75 5.01
N GLY A 11 -4.45 16.60 4.51
CA GLY A 11 -4.15 17.59 3.47
C GLY A 11 -4.18 17.02 2.06
N TYR A 12 -4.01 17.88 1.05
CA TYR A 12 -3.91 17.52 -0.38
C TYR A 12 -5.04 16.61 -0.90
N ASN A 13 -6.27 16.82 -0.40
CA ASN A 13 -7.45 15.99 -0.69
C ASN A 13 -7.30 14.49 -0.34
N GLN A 14 -6.34 14.16 0.53
CA GLN A 14 -6.11 12.80 1.02
C GLN A 14 -6.68 12.63 2.44
N THR A 15 -6.93 11.37 2.81
CA THR A 15 -7.38 10.97 4.15
C THR A 15 -6.57 9.80 4.67
N CYS A 16 -6.40 9.71 5.99
CA CYS A 16 -5.84 8.52 6.62
C CYS A 16 -6.91 7.43 6.71
N SER A 17 -6.59 6.22 6.25
CA SER A 17 -7.49 5.07 6.35
C SER A 17 -7.88 4.77 7.80
N ASP A 18 -9.11 4.30 8.00
CA ASP A 18 -9.60 3.88 9.30
C ASP A 18 -8.80 2.67 9.83
N PRO A 19 -8.46 2.61 11.13
CA PRO A 19 -7.71 1.50 11.71
C PRO A 19 -8.34 0.11 11.46
N SER A 20 -9.67 0.00 11.42
CA SER A 20 -10.35 -1.27 11.14
C SER A 20 -10.14 -1.72 9.69
N MET A 21 -10.07 -0.77 8.74
CA MET A 21 -9.76 -1.06 7.34
C MET A 21 -8.31 -1.52 7.20
N VAL A 22 -7.36 -0.84 7.87
CA VAL A 22 -5.94 -1.25 7.90
C VAL A 22 -5.79 -2.67 8.44
N ALA A 23 -6.43 -2.99 9.57
CA ALA A 23 -6.42 -4.34 10.14
C ALA A 23 -7.04 -5.40 9.20
N THR A 24 -8.14 -5.04 8.53
CA THR A 24 -8.79 -5.91 7.53
C THR A 24 -7.84 -6.20 6.36
N MET A 25 -7.21 -5.16 5.81
CA MET A 25 -6.28 -5.30 4.69
C MET A 25 -5.05 -6.13 5.06
N CYS A 26 -4.48 -5.93 6.26
CA CYS A 26 -3.37 -6.75 6.76
C CYS A 26 -3.75 -8.23 6.87
N THR A 27 -4.96 -8.54 7.34
CA THR A 27 -5.47 -9.91 7.41
C THR A 27 -5.63 -10.52 6.02
N LEU A 28 -6.22 -9.78 5.07
CA LEU A 28 -6.46 -10.27 3.71
C LEU A 28 -5.18 -10.42 2.88
N LEU A 29 -4.13 -9.67 3.23
CA LEU A 29 -2.80 -9.85 2.66
C LEU A 29 -2.08 -11.06 3.22
N GLU A 30 -2.60 -11.74 4.24
CA GLU A 30 -1.93 -12.88 4.87
C GLU A 30 -0.45 -12.58 5.20
N LEU A 31 -0.20 -11.38 5.73
CA LEU A 31 1.16 -10.90 6.01
C LEU A 31 1.87 -11.87 6.96
N GLN A 32 3.10 -12.25 6.60
CA GLN A 32 3.96 -13.10 7.41
C GLN A 32 5.23 -12.35 7.83
N PRO A 33 5.86 -12.74 8.96
CA PRO A 33 7.19 -12.28 9.31
C PRO A 33 8.18 -12.47 8.15
N GLY A 34 9.02 -11.47 7.89
CA GLY A 34 9.99 -11.48 6.80
C GLY A 34 9.45 -11.10 5.42
N ASN A 35 8.15 -10.87 5.27
CA ASN A 35 7.59 -10.44 3.99
C ASN A 35 8.16 -9.09 3.55
N LYS A 36 8.49 -9.02 2.26
CA LYS A 36 8.75 -7.78 1.54
C LYS A 36 7.47 -7.30 0.88
N VAL A 37 7.02 -6.12 1.26
CA VAL A 37 5.71 -5.58 0.88
C VAL A 37 5.88 -4.30 0.07
N LEU A 38 5.08 -4.14 -0.99
CA LEU A 38 4.93 -2.87 -1.69
C LEU A 38 3.58 -2.24 -1.33
N GLU A 39 3.60 -1.00 -0.87
CA GLU A 39 2.43 -0.14 -0.69
C GLU A 39 2.39 0.91 -1.80
N ILE A 40 1.23 1.08 -2.42
CA ILE A 40 0.93 2.16 -3.35
C ILE A 40 0.00 3.16 -2.66
N GLY A 41 0.52 4.35 -2.37
CA GLY A 41 -0.11 5.41 -1.60
C GLY A 41 0.36 5.43 -0.14
N THR A 42 1.48 6.10 0.14
CA THR A 42 1.98 6.19 1.53
C THR A 42 1.07 7.04 2.43
N GLY A 43 0.51 8.13 1.90
CA GLY A 43 -0.31 9.06 2.68
C GLY A 43 0.44 9.60 3.90
N CYS A 44 -0.07 9.34 5.10
CA CYS A 44 0.58 9.75 6.35
C CYS A 44 1.59 8.74 6.90
N GLY A 45 1.77 7.59 6.26
CA GLY A 45 2.67 6.51 6.68
C GLY A 45 2.10 5.55 7.74
N TYR A 46 0.84 5.73 8.16
CA TYR A 46 0.24 4.88 9.20
C TYR A 46 0.10 3.42 8.78
N HIS A 47 -0.45 3.14 7.58
CA HIS A 47 -0.63 1.77 7.11
C HIS A 47 0.74 1.11 6.87
N ALA A 48 1.68 1.79 6.22
CA ALA A 48 3.07 1.35 6.10
C ALA A 48 3.70 0.95 7.45
N ALA A 49 3.49 1.75 8.50
CA ALA A 49 4.01 1.46 9.84
C ALA A 49 3.37 0.19 10.43
N VAL A 50 2.05 0.04 10.33
CA VAL A 50 1.34 -1.16 10.80
C VAL A 50 1.82 -2.39 10.05
N THR A 51 1.90 -2.33 8.72
CA THR A 51 2.41 -3.42 7.89
C THR A 51 3.83 -3.79 8.28
N ALA A 52 4.71 -2.80 8.51
CA ALA A 52 6.08 -3.03 8.93
C ALA A 52 6.16 -3.75 10.28
N GLU A 53 5.30 -3.40 11.26
CA GLU A 53 5.24 -4.12 12.54
C GLU A 53 4.78 -5.58 12.36
N VAL A 54 3.78 -5.83 11.51
CA VAL A 54 3.26 -7.18 11.26
C VAL A 54 4.30 -8.09 10.59
N VAL A 55 5.04 -7.57 9.59
CA VAL A 55 6.10 -8.36 8.92
C VAL A 55 7.39 -8.46 9.75
N GLY A 56 7.47 -7.76 10.88
CA GLY A 56 8.56 -7.89 11.83
C GLY A 56 9.92 -7.35 11.33
N PRO A 57 11.00 -7.58 12.09
CA PRO A 57 12.32 -7.00 11.85
C PRO A 57 13.01 -7.51 10.57
N GLU A 58 12.68 -8.73 10.14
CA GLU A 58 13.22 -9.32 8.91
C GLU A 58 12.44 -8.89 7.66
N GLY A 59 11.31 -8.22 7.84
CA GLY A 59 10.47 -7.73 6.75
C GLY A 59 10.79 -6.29 6.38
N THR A 60 10.31 -5.87 5.20
CA THR A 60 10.52 -4.50 4.72
C THR A 60 9.31 -4.03 3.92
N VAL A 61 8.86 -2.81 4.17
CA VAL A 61 7.81 -2.15 3.39
C VAL A 61 8.44 -1.11 2.48
N TYR A 62 8.21 -1.23 1.19
CA TYR A 62 8.47 -0.19 0.21
C TYR A 62 7.16 0.54 -0.02
N SER A 63 7.13 1.86 0.17
CA SER A 63 5.89 2.62 0.05
C SER A 63 6.07 3.78 -0.92
N VAL A 64 5.20 3.87 -1.94
CA VAL A 64 5.28 4.87 -3.00
C VAL A 64 4.20 5.93 -2.80
N GLU A 65 4.60 7.20 -2.80
CA GLU A 65 3.72 8.35 -2.68
C GLU A 65 4.00 9.35 -3.81
N ARG A 66 2.93 9.84 -4.45
CA ARG A 66 3.03 10.78 -5.57
C ARG A 66 3.16 12.24 -5.12
N ILE A 67 2.69 12.57 -3.91
CA ILE A 67 2.69 13.93 -3.38
C ILE A 67 3.95 14.13 -2.53
N PRO A 68 4.90 15.00 -2.92
CA PRO A 68 6.19 15.10 -2.24
C PRO A 68 6.07 15.51 -0.76
N GLN A 69 5.10 16.35 -0.42
CA GLN A 69 4.85 16.80 0.94
C GLN A 69 4.26 15.69 1.82
N LEU A 70 3.44 14.79 1.26
CA LEU A 70 2.96 13.63 1.99
C LEU A 70 4.06 12.58 2.16
N ALA A 71 4.92 12.40 1.15
CA ALA A 71 6.08 11.53 1.27
C ALA A 71 6.99 11.98 2.43
N GLU A 72 7.25 13.29 2.53
CA GLU A 72 8.06 13.83 3.64
C GLU A 72 7.32 13.79 4.98
N PHE A 73 6.02 14.07 4.99
CA PHE A 73 5.18 13.95 6.18
C PHE A 73 5.20 12.51 6.73
N ALA A 74 5.05 11.51 5.87
CA ALA A 74 5.13 10.11 6.22
C ALA A 74 6.51 9.74 6.77
N ARG A 75 7.61 10.16 6.12
CA ARG A 75 8.97 9.96 6.65
C ARG A 75 9.11 10.52 8.07
N GLY A 76 8.62 11.72 8.31
CA GLY A 76 8.64 12.34 9.64
C GLY A 76 7.86 11.52 10.68
N ASN A 77 6.70 10.98 10.33
CA ASN A 77 5.91 10.14 11.23
C ASN A 77 6.58 8.79 11.52
N LEU A 78 7.08 8.13 10.47
CA LEU A 78 7.79 6.85 10.58
C LEU A 78 9.05 6.98 11.44
N ARG A 79 9.78 8.08 11.28
CA ARG A 79 10.97 8.38 12.08
C ARG A 79 10.68 8.59 13.56
N ARG A 80 9.53 9.20 13.88
CA ARG A 80 9.07 9.34 15.27
C ARG A 80 8.65 8.01 15.89
N HIS A 81 8.10 7.09 15.09
CA HIS A 81 7.64 5.78 15.55
C HIS A 81 8.79 4.78 15.70
N PHE A 82 9.62 4.62 14.68
CA PHE A 82 10.70 3.62 14.63
C PHE A 82 12.08 4.16 15.05
N GLY A 83 12.25 5.48 15.18
CA GLY A 83 13.55 6.13 15.37
C GLY A 83 14.25 6.52 14.07
N GLU A 84 15.30 7.33 14.18
CA GLU A 84 16.09 7.88 13.05
C GLU A 84 16.71 6.80 12.15
N ASP A 85 17.20 5.71 12.77
CA ASP A 85 17.97 4.67 12.07
C ASP A 85 17.06 3.55 11.53
N HIS A 86 16.10 3.08 12.34
CA HIS A 86 15.32 1.88 12.00
C HIS A 86 14.13 2.18 11.09
N GLY A 87 13.63 3.43 11.11
CA GLY A 87 12.50 3.83 10.26
C GLY A 87 12.78 3.67 8.77
N LYS A 88 14.03 3.93 8.34
CA LYS A 88 14.44 3.82 6.92
C LYS A 88 14.62 2.37 6.46
N GLU A 89 14.97 1.47 7.36
CA GLU A 89 15.17 0.05 7.04
C GLU A 89 13.86 -0.73 7.05
N ARG A 90 12.95 -0.39 7.99
CA ARG A 90 11.63 -1.03 8.08
C ARG A 90 10.66 -0.51 7.03
N VAL A 91 10.69 0.79 6.72
CA VAL A 91 9.82 1.43 5.73
C VAL A 91 10.61 2.38 4.82
N VAL A 92 10.70 2.00 3.54
CA VAL A 92 11.36 2.80 2.50
C VAL A 92 10.31 3.64 1.76
N VAL A 93 10.20 4.93 2.11
CA VAL A 93 9.28 5.86 1.45
C VAL A 93 9.89 6.48 0.20
N ILE A 94 9.28 6.20 -0.95
CA ILE A 94 9.69 6.65 -2.28
C ILE A 94 8.70 7.70 -2.78
N HIS A 95 9.22 8.87 -3.15
CA HIS A 95 8.43 9.83 -3.90
C HIS A 95 8.44 9.44 -5.38
N GLY A 96 7.28 9.07 -5.92
CA GLY A 96 7.16 8.54 -7.27
C GLY A 96 5.73 8.24 -7.70
N ASP A 97 5.60 7.80 -8.94
CA ASP A 97 4.35 7.27 -9.46
C ASP A 97 4.27 5.77 -9.17
N GLY A 98 3.26 5.36 -8.40
CA GLY A 98 3.04 3.96 -8.04
C GLY A 98 2.08 3.22 -8.97
N SER A 99 1.52 3.88 -9.99
CA SER A 99 0.54 3.29 -10.92
C SER A 99 1.05 2.07 -11.69
N CYS A 100 2.37 1.95 -11.85
CA CYS A 100 3.03 0.78 -12.44
C CYS A 100 3.88 0.00 -11.42
N GLY A 101 3.66 0.21 -10.13
CA GLY A 101 4.45 -0.39 -9.05
C GLY A 101 5.84 0.23 -8.94
N LEU A 102 6.83 -0.63 -8.71
CA LEU A 102 8.22 -0.26 -8.47
C LEU A 102 9.17 -1.23 -9.20
N PRO A 103 9.21 -1.20 -10.55
CA PRO A 103 9.86 -2.22 -11.38
C PRO A 103 11.38 -2.31 -11.22
N ASP A 104 12.05 -1.21 -10.86
CA ASP A 104 13.51 -1.16 -10.66
C ASP A 104 13.96 -1.81 -9.34
N LYS A 105 13.05 -2.48 -8.62
CA LYS A 105 13.33 -3.16 -7.35
C LYS A 105 13.15 -4.67 -7.47
N THR A 106 13.41 -5.34 -6.35
CA THR A 106 13.26 -6.79 -6.18
C THR A 106 11.79 -7.22 -6.23
N LEU A 107 11.53 -8.52 -6.38
CA LEU A 107 10.19 -9.08 -6.22
C LEU A 107 9.65 -8.94 -4.78
N PHE A 108 8.35 -8.73 -4.67
CA PHE A 108 7.57 -8.56 -3.43
C PHE A 108 6.78 -9.82 -3.12
N ASP A 109 6.58 -10.10 -1.83
CA ASP A 109 5.67 -11.15 -1.38
C ASP A 109 4.22 -10.67 -1.45
N ARG A 110 4.00 -9.37 -1.21
CA ARG A 110 2.69 -8.74 -1.09
C ARG A 110 2.71 -7.35 -1.72
N ILE A 111 1.64 -6.98 -2.40
CA ILE A 111 1.44 -5.63 -2.94
C ILE A 111 0.05 -5.16 -2.53
N TYR A 112 -0.07 -3.93 -2.01
CA TYR A 112 -1.37 -3.35 -1.73
C TYR A 112 -1.50 -1.87 -2.08
N PHE A 113 -2.73 -1.44 -2.28
CA PHE A 113 -3.08 -0.07 -2.66
C PHE A 113 -3.93 0.57 -1.57
N THR A 114 -3.61 1.81 -1.23
CA THR A 114 -4.43 2.68 -0.37
C THR A 114 -5.14 3.77 -1.18
N ALA A 115 -5.11 3.66 -2.51
CA ALA A 115 -5.86 4.46 -3.45
C ALA A 115 -6.68 3.54 -4.35
N GLY A 116 -7.92 3.94 -4.63
CA GLY A 116 -8.87 3.16 -5.38
C GLY A 116 -8.60 3.19 -6.88
N VAL A 117 -8.51 2.02 -7.49
CA VAL A 117 -8.25 1.88 -8.93
C VAL A 117 -9.54 2.03 -9.73
N ASP A 118 -9.41 2.40 -11.01
CA ASP A 118 -10.46 2.28 -12.01
C ASP A 118 -10.38 0.88 -12.63
N PRO A 119 -11.37 -0.01 -12.44
CA PRO A 119 -11.35 -1.38 -12.97
C PRO A 119 -11.20 -1.46 -14.50
N GLN A 120 -11.57 -0.40 -15.23
CA GLN A 120 -11.47 -0.38 -16.69
C GLN A 120 -10.06 -0.05 -17.18
N ARG A 121 -9.23 0.57 -16.33
CA ARG A 121 -7.87 1.02 -16.67
C ARG A 121 -6.78 0.26 -15.93
N PHE A 122 -7.14 -0.41 -14.85
CA PHE A 122 -6.19 -1.10 -14.00
C PHE A 122 -5.72 -2.41 -14.64
N ASP A 123 -4.41 -2.51 -14.90
CA ASP A 123 -3.77 -3.74 -15.36
C ASP A 123 -3.02 -4.42 -14.20
N ALA A 124 -3.67 -5.41 -13.58
CA ALA A 124 -3.07 -6.22 -12.52
C ALA A 124 -1.80 -6.98 -12.97
N GLN A 125 -1.64 -7.24 -14.27
CA GLN A 125 -0.49 -7.98 -14.79
C GLN A 125 0.83 -7.20 -14.67
N VAL A 126 0.77 -5.87 -14.61
CA VAL A 126 1.94 -5.02 -14.30
C VAL A 126 2.54 -5.38 -12.94
N PHE A 127 1.69 -5.74 -11.98
CA PHE A 127 2.07 -6.11 -10.61
C PHE A 127 2.44 -7.59 -10.49
N CYS A 128 1.88 -8.46 -11.33
CA CYS A 128 2.26 -9.88 -11.38
C CYS A 128 3.76 -10.11 -11.57
N LYS A 129 4.38 -9.31 -12.46
CA LYS A 129 5.83 -9.38 -12.74
C LYS A 129 6.69 -8.93 -11.55
N GLN A 130 6.09 -8.22 -10.61
CA GLN A 130 6.75 -7.71 -9.41
C GLN A 130 6.45 -8.57 -8.18
N LEU A 131 5.54 -9.53 -8.29
CA LEU A 131 5.24 -10.50 -7.24
C LEU A 131 6.09 -11.76 -7.35
N ARG A 132 6.50 -12.30 -6.20
CA ARG A 132 6.97 -13.67 -6.05
C ARG A 132 5.84 -14.65 -6.31
N SER A 133 6.19 -15.91 -6.56
CA SER A 133 5.21 -17.01 -6.62
C SER A 133 4.33 -17.01 -5.37
N GLU A 134 3.02 -17.27 -5.54
CA GLU A 134 2.03 -17.21 -4.46
C GLU A 134 1.91 -15.81 -3.80
N GLY A 135 2.42 -14.78 -4.47
CA GLY A 135 2.29 -13.40 -4.02
C GLY A 135 0.84 -12.91 -4.11
N ILE A 136 0.46 -12.04 -3.17
CA ILE A 136 -0.90 -11.50 -3.08
C ILE A 136 -0.88 -10.02 -3.49
N LEU A 137 -1.83 -9.65 -4.35
CA LEU A 137 -2.15 -8.28 -4.74
C LEU A 137 -3.51 -7.92 -4.14
N LEU A 138 -3.56 -6.83 -3.36
CA LEU A 138 -4.77 -6.32 -2.74
C LEU A 138 -5.03 -4.87 -3.15
N PHE A 139 -6.16 -4.58 -3.77
CA PHE A 139 -6.48 -3.20 -4.15
C PHE A 139 -7.98 -2.91 -4.04
N PRO A 140 -8.35 -1.69 -3.64
CA PRO A 140 -9.74 -1.27 -3.67
C PRO A 140 -10.12 -0.70 -5.03
N GLU A 141 -11.37 -0.86 -5.43
CA GLU A 141 -12.01 0.04 -6.38
C GLU A 141 -12.25 1.41 -5.69
N ALA A 142 -12.22 2.52 -6.45
CA ALA A 142 -12.47 3.86 -5.87
C ALA A 142 -13.81 3.95 -5.14
N GLU A 143 -14.86 3.40 -5.73
CA GLU A 143 -16.13 3.11 -5.06
C GLU A 143 -16.58 1.72 -5.47
N GLY A 144 -16.58 0.77 -4.53
CA GLY A 144 -16.86 -0.62 -4.90
C GLY A 144 -16.36 -1.60 -3.86
N SER A 145 -15.61 -2.61 -4.30
CA SER A 145 -15.11 -3.69 -3.45
C SER A 145 -13.61 -3.59 -3.22
N LEU A 146 -13.13 -4.25 -2.17
CA LEU A 146 -11.73 -4.59 -2.01
C LEU A 146 -11.47 -5.92 -2.76
N ILE A 147 -10.54 -5.92 -3.70
CA ILE A 147 -10.24 -7.06 -4.58
C ILE A 147 -8.93 -7.72 -4.15
N ILE A 148 -8.95 -9.05 -4.03
CA ILE A 148 -7.82 -9.88 -3.65
C ILE A 148 -7.47 -10.75 -4.85
N MET A 149 -6.23 -10.66 -5.31
CA MET A 149 -5.70 -11.50 -6.38
C MET A 149 -4.42 -12.20 -5.93
N TYR A 150 -4.16 -13.39 -6.47
CA TYR A 150 -2.91 -14.10 -6.24
C TYR A 150 -2.21 -14.39 -7.55
N LYS A 151 -0.89 -14.53 -7.47
CA LYS A 151 -0.06 -14.96 -8.59
C LYS A 151 -0.03 -16.49 -8.67
N ASN A 152 -0.55 -17.04 -9.76
CA ASN A 152 -0.56 -18.49 -10.00
C ASN A 152 0.80 -19.01 -10.52
N SER A 153 0.90 -20.31 -10.75
CA SER A 153 2.14 -20.99 -11.18
C SER A 153 2.58 -20.68 -12.63
N VAL A 154 1.75 -20.01 -13.43
CA VAL A 154 2.04 -19.64 -14.83
C VAL A 154 2.21 -18.13 -15.00
N ASP A 155 2.57 -17.42 -13.93
CA ASP A 155 2.79 -15.97 -13.91
C ASP A 155 1.56 -15.14 -14.35
N ALA A 156 0.35 -15.60 -14.01
CA ALA A 156 -0.89 -14.85 -14.21
C ALA A 156 -1.57 -14.48 -12.88
N MET A 157 -2.28 -13.36 -12.87
CA MET A 157 -3.10 -12.95 -11.73
C MET A 157 -4.48 -13.60 -11.79
N GLU A 158 -4.89 -14.22 -10.69
CA GLU A 158 -6.23 -14.78 -10.53
C GLU A 158 -6.95 -14.10 -9.37
N GLU A 159 -8.21 -13.70 -9.59
CA GLU A 159 -9.06 -13.16 -8.51
C GLU A 159 -9.39 -14.29 -7.53
N TYR A 160 -8.92 -14.14 -6.30
CA TYR A 160 -9.25 -15.04 -5.19
C TYR A 160 -10.57 -14.64 -4.53
N GLY A 161 -10.86 -13.34 -4.50
CA GLY A 161 -12.16 -12.87 -4.04
C GLY A 161 -12.29 -11.36 -3.93
N ARG A 162 -13.50 -10.96 -3.55
CA ARG A 162 -13.89 -9.56 -3.31
C ARG A 162 -14.54 -9.40 -1.94
N ARG A 163 -14.33 -8.25 -1.30
CA ARG A 163 -14.79 -7.98 0.07
C ARG A 163 -15.40 -6.59 0.22
N GLY A 164 -16.59 -6.58 0.82
CA GLY A 164 -17.23 -5.39 1.38
C GLY A 164 -17.56 -4.30 0.36
N ARG A 165 -18.11 -3.20 0.87
CA ARG A 165 -18.25 -1.95 0.13
C ARG A 165 -17.27 -0.94 0.71
N VAL A 166 -16.38 -0.43 -0.12
CA VAL A 166 -15.33 0.51 0.25
C VAL A 166 -15.42 1.78 -0.59
N ARG A 167 -14.84 2.86 -0.05
CA ARG A 167 -14.60 4.10 -0.76
C ARG A 167 -13.18 4.55 -0.47
N PHE A 168 -12.39 4.71 -1.52
CA PHE A 168 -11.02 5.17 -1.46
C PHE A 168 -10.84 6.40 -2.36
N VAL A 169 -9.89 7.24 -2.01
CA VAL A 169 -9.41 8.31 -2.91
C VAL A 169 -8.89 7.68 -4.20
N PRO A 170 -9.18 8.23 -5.39
CA PRO A 170 -8.79 7.61 -6.65
C PRO A 170 -7.26 7.57 -6.81
N LEU A 171 -6.75 6.48 -7.37
CA LEU A 171 -5.38 6.39 -7.84
C LEU A 171 -5.19 7.34 -9.02
N MET A 172 -4.14 8.16 -8.96
CA MET A 172 -3.79 9.12 -10.01
C MET A 172 -2.39 8.81 -10.55
N GLU A 173 -2.23 8.83 -11.87
CA GLU A 173 -0.95 8.60 -12.57
C GLU A 173 -0.03 9.83 -12.53
N GLY A 174 1.28 9.59 -12.56
CA GLY A 174 2.34 10.59 -12.51
C GLY A 174 2.81 10.95 -11.10
N ARG A 175 3.71 11.93 -11.00
CA ARG A 175 4.00 12.63 -9.74
C ARG A 175 3.06 13.82 -9.61
N ALA A 176 2.70 14.20 -8.38
CA ALA A 176 2.00 15.46 -8.19
C ALA A 176 3.02 16.60 -8.25
N GLU A 177 2.92 17.41 -9.29
CA GLU A 177 3.50 18.75 -9.30
C GLU A 177 2.44 19.68 -8.70
N LEU A 178 2.79 20.39 -7.63
CA LEU A 178 1.92 21.37 -6.96
C LEU A 178 2.23 22.77 -7.46
#